data_AF-A0A6A9SWP4-F1
#
_entry.id   AF-A0A6A9SWP4-F1
#
_cell.length_a   1.000
_cell.length_b   1.000
_cell.length_c   1.000
_cell.angle_alpha   90.00
_cell.angle_beta   90.00
_cell.angle_gamma   90.00
#
_symmetry.space_group_name_H-M   'P 1'
#
loop_
_entity.id
_entity.type
_entity.pdbx_description
1 polymer ?
#
loop_
_entity_poly.entity_id
_entity_poly.type
_entity_poly.pdbx_seq_one_letter_code
_entity_poly.pdbx_strand_id
1 'polypeptide(L)'
;MSPSLYTVLETLVDLYRQSGDPVTARAVAASLDHQTVEPQCRSLRGHDLLEATGDGYRPTVTAHELLALDVDADDVLVLDVVDD
;
A
#
# COMPACT_ATOMS: atom_id res chain seq x y z
N MET A 1 13.67 2.69 10.52
CA MET A 1 12.32 3.27 10.66
C MET A 1 11.37 2.42 9.83
N SER A 2 10.11 2.27 10.22
CA SER A 2 9.14 1.56 9.38
C SER A 2 8.76 2.44 8.17
N PRO A 3 8.54 1.86 6.97
CA PRO A 3 8.12 2.64 5.81
C PRO A 3 6.72 3.21 6.03
N SER A 4 6.46 4.39 5.46
CA SER A 4 5.16 5.05 5.52
C SER A 4 4.09 4.28 4.74
N LEU A 5 2.81 4.54 5.04
CA LEU A 5 1.70 3.96 4.28
C LEU A 5 1.76 4.35 2.80
N TYR A 6 2.11 5.61 2.51
CA TYR A 6 2.27 6.10 1.15
C TYR A 6 3.35 5.32 0.38
N THR A 7 4.56 5.19 0.95
CA THR A 7 5.66 4.45 0.32
C THR A 7 5.31 2.99 0.07
N VAL A 8 4.59 2.35 1.00
CA VAL A 8 4.10 0.97 0.83
C VAL A 8 3.06 0.90 -0.29
N LEU A 9 2.12 1.84 -0.34
CA LEU A 9 1.07 1.89 -1.37
C LEU A 9 1.65 2.10 -2.77
N GLU A 10 2.54 3.08 -2.92
CA GLU A 10 3.24 3.39 -4.17
C GLU A 10 4.01 2.17 -4.69
N THR A 11 4.82 1.56 -3.83
CA THR A 11 5.60 0.37 -4.20
C THR A 11 4.72 -0.80 -4.61
N LEU A 12 3.63 -1.03 -3.88
CA LEU A 12 2.69 -2.11 -4.18
C LEU A 12 2.01 -1.88 -5.53
N VAL A 13 1.57 -0.65 -5.79
CA VAL A 13 0.96 -0.27 -7.07
C VAL A 13 1.94 -0.45 -8.23
N ASP A 14 3.20 -0.08 -8.04
CA ASP A 14 4.23 -0.25 -9.07
C ASP A 14 4.53 -1.72 -9.35
N LEU A 15 4.62 -2.55 -8.32
CA LEU A 15 4.79 -4.01 -8.49
C LEU A 15 3.58 -4.63 -9.19
N TYR A 16 2.36 -4.21 -8.82
CA TYR A 16 1.13 -4.69 -9.45
C TYR A 16 1.03 -4.26 -10.92
N ARG A 17 1.42 -3.03 -11.26
CA ARG A 17 1.46 -2.54 -12.65
C ARG A 17 2.44 -3.32 -13.52
N GLN A 18 3.53 -3.79 -12.95
CA GLN A 18 4.56 -4.56 -13.67
C GLN A 18 4.13 -6.00 -13.94
N SER A 19 3.48 -6.67 -12.98
CA SER A 19 3.11 -8.08 -13.08
C SER A 19 1.67 -8.30 -13.57
N GLY A 20 0.73 -7.43 -13.19
CA GLY A 20 -0.71 -7.66 -13.29
C GLY A 20 -1.27 -8.63 -12.24
N ASP A 21 -0.42 -9.15 -11.35
CA ASP A 21 -0.75 -10.19 -10.37
C ASP A 21 -0.80 -9.63 -8.95
N PRO A 22 -1.60 -10.22 -8.03
CA PRO A 22 -1.58 -9.85 -6.62
C PRO A 22 -0.17 -9.77 -6.03
N VAL A 23 0.08 -8.75 -5.23
CA VAL A 23 1.41 -8.47 -4.66
C VAL A 23 1.43 -8.85 -3.19
N THR A 24 2.38 -9.70 -2.80
CA THR A 24 2.54 -10.09 -1.38
C THR A 24 3.23 -8.99 -0.58
N ALA A 25 2.90 -8.86 0.71
CA ALA A 25 3.62 -7.96 1.61
C ALA A 25 5.13 -8.26 1.67
N ARG A 26 5.52 -9.54 1.50
CA ARG A 26 6.93 -9.95 1.39
C ARG A 26 7.61 -9.33 0.17
N ALA A 27 6.94 -9.30 -0.99
CA ALA A 27 7.49 -8.70 -2.20
C ALA A 27 7.69 -7.20 -2.03
N VAL A 28 6.71 -6.51 -1.42
CA VAL A 28 6.83 -5.07 -1.11
C VAL A 28 7.96 -4.81 -0.11
N ALA A 29 8.03 -5.59 0.98
CA ALA A 29 9.10 -5.45 1.98
C ALA A 29 10.48 -5.66 1.37
N ALA A 30 10.64 -6.66 0.49
CA ALA A 30 11.89 -6.89 -0.23
C ALA A 30 12.25 -5.73 -1.17
N SER A 31 11.27 -5.15 -1.87
CA SER A 31 11.48 -3.99 -2.74
C SER A 31 11.92 -2.74 -1.97
N LEU A 32 11.51 -2.63 -0.71
CA LEU A 32 11.83 -1.49 0.16
C LEU A 32 13.03 -1.74 1.11
N ASP A 33 13.73 -2.87 0.95
CA ASP A 33 14.79 -3.32 1.88
C ASP A 33 14.34 -3.31 3.36
N HIS A 34 13.11 -3.79 3.59
CA HIS A 34 12.49 -3.89 4.91
C HIS A 34 12.16 -5.34 5.28
N GLN A 35 12.09 -5.60 6.59
CA GLN A 35 11.77 -6.95 7.09
C GLN A 35 10.29 -7.30 6.92
N THR A 36 9.40 -6.33 7.09
CA THR A 36 7.96 -6.52 6.97
C THR A 36 7.25 -5.20 6.72
N VAL A 37 6.15 -5.28 5.98
CA VAL A 37 5.19 -4.17 5.78
C VAL A 37 3.74 -4.64 6.01
N GLU A 38 3.55 -5.83 6.61
CA GLU A 38 2.22 -6.41 6.84
C GLU A 38 1.26 -5.48 7.62
N PRO A 39 1.70 -4.77 8.68
CA PRO A 39 0.85 -3.80 9.37
C PRO A 39 0.36 -2.67 8.43
N GLN A 40 1.24 -2.17 7.57
CA GLN A 40 0.91 -1.13 6.60
C GLN A 40 -0.07 -1.65 5.55
N CYS A 41 0.13 -2.85 5.00
CA CYS A 41 -0.82 -3.46 4.06
C CYS A 41 -2.20 -3.67 4.69
N ARG A 42 -2.25 -4.06 5.98
CA ARG A 42 -3.52 -4.18 6.71
C ARG A 42 -4.21 -2.84 6.92
N SER A 43 -3.47 -1.80 7.29
CA SER A 43 -4.01 -0.45 7.43
C SER A 43 -4.54 0.07 6.09
N LEU A 44 -3.76 -0.03 5.01
CA LEU A 44 -4.20 0.36 3.66
C LEU A 44 -5.46 -0.39 3.21
N ARG A 45 -5.58 -1.68 3.54
CA ARG A 45 -6.82 -2.45 3.34
C ARG A 45 -7.98 -1.88 4.15
N GLY A 46 -7.74 -1.49 5.41
CA GLY A 46 -8.76 -0.85 6.25
C GLY A 46 -9.27 0.50 5.71
N HIS A 47 -8.52 1.13 4.80
CA HIS A 47 -8.90 2.36 4.11
C HIS A 47 -9.37 2.12 2.66
N ASP A 48 -9.72 0.89 2.30
CA ASP A 48 -10.19 0.52 0.95
C ASP A 48 -9.18 0.84 -0.18
N LEU A 49 -7.90 0.98 0.14
CA LEU A 49 -6.83 1.20 -0.84
C LEU A 49 -6.28 -0.12 -1.37
N LEU A 50 -6.40 -1.20 -0.58
CA LEU A 50 -6.00 -2.54 -0.98
C LEU A 50 -7.14 -3.55 -0.77
N GLU A 51 -7.25 -4.49 -1.69
CA GLU A 51 -8.08 -5.68 -1.55
C GLU A 51 -7.19 -6.89 -1.25
N ALA A 52 -7.52 -7.65 -0.21
CA ALA A 52 -6.83 -8.91 0.06
C ALA A 52 -7.36 -10.01 -0.86
N THR A 53 -6.44 -10.77 -1.43
CA THR A 53 -6.70 -11.95 -2.27
C THR A 53 -6.09 -13.19 -1.62
N GLY A 54 -6.33 -14.37 -2.17
CA GLY A 54 -5.67 -15.60 -1.71
C GLY A 54 -4.14 -15.57 -1.81
N ASP A 55 -3.61 -14.73 -2.72
CA ASP A 55 -2.18 -14.74 -3.11
C ASP A 55 -1.45 -13.42 -2.75
N GLY A 56 -2.10 -12.49 -2.04
CA GLY A 56 -1.53 -11.18 -1.69
C GLY A 56 -2.55 -10.06 -1.76
N TYR A 57 -2.11 -8.87 -2.14
CA TYR A 57 -2.93 -7.66 -2.18
C TYR A 57 -3.06 -7.13 -3.61
N ARG A 58 -4.24 -6.61 -3.96
CA ARG A 58 -4.48 -5.85 -5.19
C ARG A 58 -4.79 -4.40 -4.84
N PRO A 59 -4.19 -3.42 -5.53
CA PRO A 59 -4.60 -2.03 -5.39
C PRO A 59 -6.01 -1.83 -5.95
N THR A 60 -6.82 -1.04 -5.26
CA THR A 60 -8.15 -0.65 -5.74
C THR A 60 -8.07 0.49 -6.74
N VAL A 61 -9.18 0.79 -7.40
CA VAL A 61 -9.29 2.00 -8.25
C VAL A 61 -8.97 3.26 -7.43
N THR A 62 -9.47 3.33 -6.19
CA THR A 62 -9.22 4.44 -5.27
C THR A 62 -7.73 4.65 -4.97
N ALA A 63 -6.97 3.57 -4.78
CA ALA A 63 -5.51 3.68 -4.62
C ALA A 63 -4.82 4.27 -5.85
N HIS A 64 -5.24 3.88 -7.05
CA HIS A 64 -4.69 4.45 -8.28
C HIS A 64 -5.05 5.92 -8.47
N GLU A 65 -6.28 6.30 -8.16
CA GLU A 65 -6.74 7.69 -8.21
C GLU A 65 -5.98 8.56 -7.19
N LEU A 66 -5.83 8.07 -5.96
CA LEU A 66 -5.08 8.77 -4.90
C LEU A 66 -3.64 9.07 -5.33
N LEU A 67 -2.91 8.09 -5.87
CA LEU A 67 -1.54 8.30 -6.36
C LEU A 67 -1.49 9.20 -7.60
N ALA A 68 -2.54 9.22 -8.43
CA ALA A 68 -2.60 10.10 -9.60
C ALA A 68 -2.85 11.57 -9.24
N LEU A 69 -3.33 11.86 -8.03
CA LEU A 69 -3.51 13.23 -7.54
C LEU A 69 -2.18 13.90 -7.18
N ASP A 70 -1.06 13.15 -7.15
CA ASP A 70 0.28 13.63 -6.81
C ASP A 70 0.28 14.46 -5.51
N VAL A 71 -0.53 14.02 -4.55
CA VAL A 71 -0.57 14.60 -3.22
C VAL A 71 0.71 14.20 -2.51
N ASP A 72 1.58 15.17 -2.25
CA ASP A 72 2.81 14.95 -1.50
C ASP A 72 2.48 14.23 -0.17
N ALA A 73 3.34 13.28 0.22
CA ALA A 73 3.16 12.48 1.44
C ALA A 73 3.07 13.33 2.73
N ASP A 74 3.53 14.59 2.66
CA ASP A 74 3.42 15.59 3.74
C ASP A 74 2.07 16.31 3.77
N ASP A 75 1.27 16.28 2.69
CA ASP A 75 0.08 17.13 2.57
C ASP A 75 -1.24 16.45 2.98
N VAL A 76 -1.53 15.19 2.60
CA VAL A 76 -2.87 14.63 2.89
C VAL A 76 -2.91 13.10 2.98
N LEU A 77 -2.30 12.48 3.98
CA LEU A 77 -2.75 11.16 4.46
C LEU A 77 -2.60 11.06 5.98
N VAL A 78 -3.32 11.90 6.71
CA VAL A 78 -3.74 11.55 8.09
C VAL A 78 -4.82 10.48 7.94
N LEU A 79 -4.39 9.25 7.66
CA LEU A 79 -5.23 8.07 7.81
C LEU A 79 -5.39 7.90 9.32
N ASP A 80 -6.41 8.56 9.87
CA ASP A 80 -6.70 8.55 11.30
C ASP A 80 -6.97 7.09 11.68
N VAL A 81 -6.04 6.52 12.45
CA VAL A 81 -6.20 5.18 13.03
C VAL A 81 -7.25 5.35 14.12
N VAL A 82 -8.51 5.14 13.77
CA VAL A 82 -9.57 4.97 14.76
C VAL A 82 -9.29 3.63 15.45
N ASP A 83 -8.60 3.72 16.58
CA ASP A 83 -8.53 2.65 17.57
C ASP A 83 -9.95 2.43 18.13
N ASP A 84 -10.55 1.28 17.81
CA ASP A 84 -11.77 0.75 18.45
C ASP A 84 -11.41 -0.08 19.70
#